data_AF-A0A2J6S2L7-F1
#
_entry.id   AF-A0A2J6S2L7-F1
#
_cell.length_a   1.000
_cell.length_b   1.000
_cell.length_c   1.000
_cell.angle_alpha   90.00
_cell.angle_beta   90.00
_cell.angle_gamma   90.00
#
_symmetry.space_group_name_H-M   'P 1'
#
loop_
_entity.id
_entity.type
_entity.pdbx_description
1 polymer ?
#
loop_
_entity_poly.entity_id
_entity_poly.type
_entity_poly.pdbx_seq_one_letter_code
_entity_poly.pdbx_strand_id
1 'polypeptide(L)'
;MFHSLHCLNSLRKATHPEYYPPASSGHIEHCLNSISQTIMCYGSTTLIPTKFFEGLHHNYIDADQTHTCRSFTFLRDWTISRHSGN
;
A
#
# COMPACT_ATOMS: atom_id res chain seq x y z
N MET A 1 2.52 7.69 12.10
CA MET A 1 1.95 6.35 12.33
C MET A 1 0.46 6.40 12.64
N PHE A 2 0.01 6.96 13.77
CA PHE A 2 -1.42 6.96 14.14
C PHE A 2 -2.34 7.61 13.09
N HIS A 3 -1.89 8.70 12.45
CA HIS A 3 -2.64 9.31 11.36
C HIS A 3 -2.77 8.38 10.13
N SER A 4 -1.70 7.69 9.75
CA SER A 4 -1.73 6.68 8.67
C SER A 4 -2.68 5.52 9.00
N LEU A 5 -2.73 5.08 10.27
CA LEU A 5 -3.66 4.05 10.73
C LEU A 5 -5.12 4.52 10.74
N HIS A 6 -5.36 5.77 11.15
CA HIS A 6 -6.67 6.41 11.04
C HIS A 6 -7.14 6.49 9.58
N CYS A 7 -6.28 7.00 8.70
CA CYS A 7 -6.57 7.09 7.27
C CYS A 7 -6.84 5.71 6.65
N LEU A 8 -6.07 4.68 7.03
CA LEU A 8 -6.27 3.30 6.56
C LEU A 8 -7.63 2.76 7.01
N ASN A 9 -8.01 3.00 8.26
CA ASN A 9 -9.32 2.60 8.78
C ASN A 9 -10.47 3.37 8.12
N SER A 10 -10.28 4.66 7.81
CA SER A 10 -11.26 5.45 7.04
C SER A 10 -11.48 4.88 5.64
N LEU A 11 -10.42 4.51 4.92
CA LEU A 11 -10.53 3.84 3.62
C LEU A 11 -11.23 2.48 3.73
N ARG A 12 -10.85 1.65 4.72
CA ARG A 12 -11.51 0.37 4.98
C ARG A 12 -13.02 0.55 5.23
N LYS A 13 -13.43 1.55 6.01
CA LYS A 13 -14.86 1.81 6.25
C LYS A 13 -15.58 2.24 4.97
N ALA A 14 -14.91 3.02 4.10
CA ALA A 14 -15.49 3.48 2.84
C ALA A 14 -15.77 2.33 1.85
N THR A 15 -15.07 1.19 1.95
CA THR A 15 -15.35 0.00 1.12
C THR A 15 -16.50 -0.86 1.66
N HIS A 16 -17.06 -0.54 2.82
CA HIS A 16 -18.15 -1.27 3.47
C HIS A 16 -19.34 -0.35 3.83
N PRO A 17 -19.97 0.30 2.82
CA PRO A 17 -21.08 1.22 3.04
C PRO A 17 -22.33 0.56 3.67
N GLU A 18 -22.45 -0.76 3.58
CA GLU A 18 -23.50 -1.56 4.19
C GLU A 18 -23.40 -1.63 5.73
N TYR A 19 -22.21 -1.42 6.29
CA TYR A 19 -21.94 -1.49 7.74
C TYR A 19 -21.55 -0.14 8.37
N TYR A 20 -21.05 0.81 7.59
CA TYR A 20 -20.55 2.08 8.10
C TYR A 20 -21.17 3.29 7.39
N PRO A 21 -21.44 4.38 8.13
CA PRO A 21 -21.90 5.62 7.51
C PRO A 21 -20.83 6.15 6.54
N PRO A 22 -21.24 6.70 5.38
CA PRO A 22 -20.30 7.23 4.41
C PRO A 22 -19.53 8.41 4.99
N ALA A 23 -18.20 8.36 4.90
CA ALA A 23 -17.36 9.51 5.14
C ALA A 23 -17.49 10.50 3.96
N SER A 24 -17.18 11.78 4.19
CA SER A 24 -17.15 12.73 3.08
C SER A 24 -16.08 12.35 2.06
N SER A 25 -16.37 12.57 0.78
CA SER A 25 -15.43 12.29 -0.31
C SER A 25 -14.09 13.01 -0.10
N GLY A 26 -14.12 14.27 0.33
CA GLY A 26 -12.91 15.04 0.64
C GLY A 26 -12.07 14.44 1.78
N HIS A 27 -12.70 13.81 2.78
CA HIS A 27 -11.95 13.11 3.83
C HIS A 27 -11.29 11.85 3.28
N ILE A 28 -11.97 11.09 2.43
CA ILE A 28 -11.41 9.90 1.77
C ILE A 28 -10.25 10.25 0.83
N GLU A 29 -10.38 11.32 0.04
CA GLU A 29 -9.32 11.81 -0.84
C GLU A 29 -8.07 12.24 -0.07
N HIS A 30 -8.24 12.99 1.02
CA HIS A 30 -7.16 13.32 1.95
C HIS A 30 -6.48 12.07 2.51
N CYS A 31 -7.27 11.07 2.93
CA CYS A 31 -6.72 9.82 3.48
C CYS A 31 -5.89 9.07 2.43
N LEU A 32 -6.38 8.99 1.19
CA LEU A 32 -5.67 8.36 0.08
C LEU A 32 -4.34 9.08 -0.19
N ASN A 33 -4.35 10.42 -0.28
CA ASN A 33 -3.14 11.21 -0.49
C ASN A 33 -2.12 11.02 0.65
N SER A 34 -2.57 11.05 1.91
CA SER A 34 -1.70 10.87 3.07
C SER A 34 -1.04 9.48 3.12
N ILE A 35 -1.78 8.43 2.75
CA ILE A 35 -1.23 7.06 2.65
C ILE A 35 -0.25 6.96 1.49
N SER A 36 -0.58 7.51 0.32
CA SER A 36 0.32 7.55 -0.83
C SER A 36 1.64 8.24 -0.49
N GLN A 37 1.60 9.39 0.18
CA GLN A 37 2.80 10.08 0.67
C GLN A 37 3.62 9.23 1.64
N THR A 38 2.93 8.49 2.53
CA THR A 38 3.57 7.55 3.46
C THR A 38 4.29 6.43 2.71
N ILE A 39 3.62 5.81 1.72
CA ILE A 39 4.18 4.73 0.88
C ILE A 39 5.39 5.24 0.09
N MET A 40 5.29 6.42 -0.54
CA MET A 40 6.41 7.02 -1.26
C MET A 40 7.57 7.29 -0.31
N CYS A 41 7.32 7.85 0.88
CA CYS A 41 8.38 8.17 1.85
C CYS A 41 9.19 6.94 2.28
N TYR A 42 8.55 5.78 2.47
CA TYR A 42 9.26 4.56 2.85
C TYR A 42 9.83 3.78 1.66
N GLY A 43 9.14 3.75 0.52
CA GLY A 43 9.62 3.20 -0.75
C GLY A 43 10.22 1.79 -0.65
N SER A 44 9.38 0.75 -0.57
CA SER A 44 9.86 -0.64 -0.42
C SER A 44 10.28 -1.26 -1.77
N THR A 45 11.47 -1.87 -1.81
CA THR A 45 11.92 -2.77 -2.90
C THR A 45 11.92 -4.25 -2.48
N THR A 46 11.37 -4.56 -1.31
CA THR A 46 11.31 -5.92 -0.81
C THR A 46 10.47 -6.78 -1.76
N LEU A 47 11.05 -7.91 -2.18
CA LEU A 47 10.33 -8.91 -2.96
C LEU A 47 9.24 -9.52 -2.08
N ILE A 48 8.01 -9.54 -2.58
CA ILE A 48 6.88 -10.19 -1.92
C ILE A 48 6.63 -11.50 -2.69
N PRO A 49 7.12 -12.65 -2.21
CA PRO A 49 6.96 -13.91 -2.90
C PRO A 49 5.55 -14.46 -2.71
N THR A 50 5.19 -15.43 -3.54
CA THR A 50 4.10 -16.34 -3.23
C THR A 50 4.65 -17.54 -2.46
N LYS A 51 3.89 -17.99 -1.46
CA LYS A 51 4.19 -19.17 -0.65
C LYS A 51 2.98 -20.06 -0.61
N PHE A 52 3.17 -21.37 -0.56
CA PHE A 52 2.07 -22.31 -0.35
C PHE A 52 1.58 -22.21 1.11
N PHE A 53 0.30 -21.89 1.30
CA PHE A 53 -0.32 -21.82 2.63
C PHE A 53 -1.17 -23.07 2.85
N GLU A 54 -0.77 -23.90 3.81
CA GLU A 54 -1.49 -25.13 4.14
C GLU A 54 -2.94 -24.86 4.53
N GLY A 55 -3.22 -23.81 5.33
CA GLY A 55 -4.60 -23.45 5.69
C GLY A 55 -5.49 -23.00 4.52
N LEU A 56 -4.91 -22.64 3.37
CA LEU A 56 -5.63 -22.19 2.18
C LEU A 56 -5.56 -23.17 1.01
N HIS A 57 -4.73 -24.23 1.11
CA HIS A 57 -4.51 -25.24 0.07
C HIS A 57 -4.09 -24.67 -1.30
N HIS A 58 -3.49 -23.46 -1.33
CA HIS A 58 -2.97 -22.84 -2.54
C HIS A 58 -1.83 -21.85 -2.22
N ASN A 59 -1.15 -21.36 -3.27
CA ASN A 59 -0.16 -20.30 -3.13
C ASN A 59 -0.84 -18.95 -2.87
N TYR A 60 -0.41 -18.26 -1.83
CA TYR A 60 -0.88 -16.91 -1.51
C TYR A 60 0.30 -15.95 -1.31
N ILE A 61 0.03 -14.65 -1.29
CA ILE A 61 1.04 -13.60 -1.17
C ILE A 61 1.59 -13.60 0.25
N ASP A 62 2.90 -13.83 0.41
CA ASP A 62 3.58 -13.77 1.69
C ASP A 62 4.10 -12.35 1.96
N ALA A 63 3.20 -11.48 2.42
CA ALA A 63 3.49 -10.07 2.66
C ALA A 63 4.36 -9.81 3.90
N ASP A 64 4.60 -10.81 4.77
CA ASP A 64 5.43 -10.69 5.96
C ASP A 64 6.91 -10.81 5.61
N GLN A 65 7.44 -9.78 4.96
CA GLN A 65 8.83 -9.72 4.53
C GLN A 65 9.58 -8.61 5.26
N THR A 66 10.90 -8.74 5.36
CA THR A 66 11.72 -7.66 5.93
C THR A 66 11.77 -6.49 4.94
N HIS A 67 11.20 -5.36 5.36
CA HIS A 67 11.20 -4.13 4.60
C HIS A 67 12.40 -3.25 4.92
N THR A 68 13.02 -2.64 3.90
CA THR A 68 14.05 -1.63 4.11
C THR A 68 13.61 -0.30 3.51
N CYS A 69 13.77 0.79 4.27
CA CYS A 69 13.45 2.13 3.80
C CYS A 69 14.45 2.58 2.72
N ARG A 70 13.95 3.20 1.65
CA ARG A 70 14.75 3.69 0.52
C ARG A 70 14.23 5.05 0.04
N SER A 71 15.07 5.75 -0.72
CA SER A 71 14.68 7.01 -1.36
C SER A 71 13.70 6.77 -2.50
N PHE A 72 12.53 7.40 -2.45
CA PHE A 72 11.53 7.36 -3.51
C PHE A 72 12.07 7.79 -4.88
N THR A 73 12.81 8.90 -4.93
CA THR A 73 13.29 9.48 -6.19
C THR A 73 14.26 8.53 -6.88
N PHE A 74 15.18 7.94 -6.12
CA PHE A 74 16.09 6.92 -6.65
C PHE A 74 15.33 5.73 -7.23
N LEU A 75 14.32 5.20 -6.53
CA LEU A 75 13.54 4.06 -7.01
C LEU A 75 12.75 4.38 -8.28
N ARG A 76 12.10 5.54 -8.31
CA ARG A 76 11.36 6.02 -9.47
C ARG A 76 12.28 6.17 -10.67
N ASP A 77 13.41 6.85 -10.50
CA ASP A 77 14.35 7.14 -11.60
C ASP A 77 15.03 5.86 -12.11
N TRP A 78 15.40 4.93 -11.20
CA TRP A 78 15.92 3.61 -11.56
C TRP A 78 14.92 2.79 -12.39
N THR A 79 13.64 2.86 -12.05
CA THR A 79 12.56 2.15 -12.75
C THR A 79 12.34 2.76 -14.13
N ILE A 80 12.20 4.10 -14.22
CA ILE A 80 12.02 4.82 -15.48
C ILE A 80 13.21 4.57 -16.42
N SER A 81 14.44 4.63 -15.93
CA SER A 81 15.63 4.43 -16.77
C SER A 81 15.73 3.03 -17.39
N ARG A 82 15.01 2.05 -16.82
CA ARG A 82 14.97 0.65 -17.27
C ARG A 82 13.65 0.28 -17.92
N HIS A 83 12.70 1.20 -17.98
CA HIS A 83 11.44 0.98 -18.65
C HIS A 83 11.63 1.19 -20.16
N SER A 84 12.10 0.14 -20.83
CA SER A 84 12.09 0.03 -22.30
C SER A 84 10.72 -0.48 -22.73
N GLY A 85 9.72 0.40 -22.78
CA GLY A 85 8.35 0.05 -23.18
C GLY A 85 7.71 1.12 -24.05
N ASN A 86 7.96 1.03 -25.36
CA ASN A 86 6.95 1.33 -26.39
C ASN A 86 6.01 0.12 -26.49
#